data_AF-A0A957S932-F1
#
_entry.id   AF-A0A957S932-F1
#
_cell.length_a   1.000
_cell.length_b   1.000
_cell.length_c   1.000
_cell.angle_alpha   90.00
_cell.angle_beta   90.00
_cell.angle_gamma   90.00
#
_symmetry.space_group_name_H-M   'P 1'
#
loop_
_entity.id
_entity.type
_entity.pdbx_description
1 polymer ?
#
loop_
_entity_poly.entity_id
_entity_poly.type
_entity_poly.pdbx_seq_one_letter_code
_entity_poly.pdbx_strand_id
1 'polypeptide(L)'
;MQPITLTVNGQTHTLNVDPETPLLYILRNDLNLKGPKYGCGEEQCYACKVLIDGSDTPSCKLPVSQAQGSEITTVEGLGSADAMHPLQEAFMEEQAIQCGYCVSGMIVAAQGLLNRTRYPTDDEIRAALDGNLCRCGVYERVRRAIKLRIGRPQWDPIYEMIDAPPLSNAPAPRQGLPGPLQQTPDLDAWIRINADETVTVFTGKVEIGQGIKTAVAQLAAEELDVALSRIRVVAVDTELSPDEGTTAGSMSVENSGSSVRQAAAEARHHLLNLAHEELEAECTPGALAVEDGLITDLLSGRQTSYWTLFGGQRFGRPITGTVHPKRFDAHNLVGQAAKRLDLPAKVTGAPSFVHDLTLPNMAHGRIVRPPSYNARLVSFDEERVAAMPGILHIVRNGSFLGVIAEREEQAIAARAALHECAVWEGATALPAPEALYDLLLSQPTQDHLIVDGALSDEPIPSIQQTHETRTLSATYYRPYHMHGALGPSAAVAQWDGEKMTVWSHTQGPYPLRAALAPVLGLAQEDIHVIHQEGAGCYGHNGADDVALDAALLAQALPGRPVSLKWMRADEHTWEPYGPAMILKMQADLDAHGQIAAWNQDTWSYP
;
A
#
# COMPACT_ATOMS: atom_id res chain seq x y z
N MET A 1 -21.76 -22.91 19.52
CA MET A 1 -20.38 -23.45 19.43
C MET A 1 -20.41 -24.96 19.61
N GLN A 2 -19.66 -25.68 18.79
CA GLN A 2 -19.48 -27.13 18.85
C GLN A 2 -18.01 -27.47 18.52
N PRO A 3 -17.48 -28.62 19.01
CA PRO A 3 -16.13 -29.05 18.65
C PRO A 3 -16.06 -29.46 17.17
N ILE A 4 -15.14 -28.86 16.43
CA ILE A 4 -14.84 -29.15 15.03
C ILE A 4 -13.36 -29.48 14.91
N THR A 5 -13.03 -30.55 14.18
CA THR A 5 -11.65 -30.98 13.95
C THR A 5 -11.26 -30.77 12.49
N LEU A 6 -10.19 -30.01 12.26
CA LEU A 6 -9.65 -29.70 10.93
C LEU A 6 -8.23 -30.22 10.79
N THR A 7 -7.84 -30.62 9.59
CA THR A 7 -6.43 -30.86 9.23
C THR A 7 -5.98 -29.73 8.31
N VAL A 8 -5.12 -28.85 8.81
CA VAL A 8 -4.64 -27.66 8.11
C VAL A 8 -3.11 -27.68 8.04
N ASN A 9 -2.54 -27.57 6.84
CA ASN A 9 -1.09 -27.60 6.61
C ASN A 9 -0.40 -28.81 7.28
N GLY A 10 -1.05 -29.97 7.22
CA GLY A 10 -0.57 -31.22 7.84
C GLY A 10 -0.75 -31.32 9.36
N GLN A 11 -1.34 -30.32 10.02
CA GLN A 11 -1.59 -30.30 11.47
C GLN A 11 -3.07 -30.47 11.78
N THR A 12 -3.40 -31.27 12.79
CA THR A 12 -4.78 -31.43 13.26
C THR A 12 -5.10 -30.44 14.37
N HIS A 13 -6.19 -29.69 14.21
CA HIS A 13 -6.68 -28.71 15.17
C HIS A 13 -8.12 -29.05 15.59
N THR A 14 -8.40 -29.03 16.88
CA THR A 14 -9.78 -29.13 17.41
C THR A 14 -10.18 -27.79 18.01
N LEU A 15 -11.23 -27.19 17.46
CA LEU A 15 -11.69 -25.84 17.79
C LEU A 15 -13.14 -25.89 18.28
N ASN A 16 -13.51 -25.04 19.22
CA ASN A 16 -14.91 -24.89 19.67
C ASN A 16 -15.52 -23.63 19.05
N VAL A 17 -16.14 -23.78 17.89
CA VAL A 17 -16.58 -22.66 17.03
C VAL A 17 -18.02 -22.88 16.56
N ASP A 18 -18.63 -21.87 15.94
CA ASP A 18 -19.92 -22.05 15.26
C ASP A 18 -19.71 -22.82 13.94
N PRO A 19 -20.39 -23.96 13.71
CA PRO A 19 -20.30 -24.74 12.47
C PRO A 19 -20.54 -23.96 11.18
N GLU A 20 -21.31 -22.87 11.25
CA GLU A 20 -21.63 -22.02 10.10
C GLU A 20 -20.60 -20.90 9.88
N THR A 21 -19.59 -20.77 10.75
CA THR A 21 -18.52 -19.78 10.58
C THR A 21 -17.79 -20.06 9.26
N PRO A 22 -17.62 -19.07 8.37
CA PRO A 22 -16.83 -19.26 7.17
C PRO A 22 -15.39 -19.65 7.48
N LEU A 23 -14.87 -20.64 6.74
CA LEU A 23 -13.53 -21.20 6.92
C LEU A 23 -12.45 -20.11 6.91
N LEU A 24 -12.61 -19.06 6.11
CA LEU A 24 -11.70 -17.90 6.09
C LEU A 24 -11.44 -17.32 7.49
N TYR A 25 -12.49 -17.12 8.29
CA TYR A 25 -12.33 -16.54 9.62
C TYR A 25 -11.67 -17.51 10.58
N ILE A 26 -11.97 -18.81 10.48
CA ILE A 26 -11.31 -19.84 11.29
C ILE A 26 -9.81 -19.88 11.02
N LEU A 27 -9.41 -19.87 9.74
CA LEU A 27 -8.00 -19.86 9.35
C LEU A 27 -7.29 -18.60 9.87
N ARG A 28 -7.90 -17.43 9.71
CA ARG A 28 -7.27 -16.15 10.05
C ARG A 28 -7.27 -15.83 11.55
N ASN A 29 -8.38 -16.09 12.23
CA ASN A 29 -8.63 -15.63 13.61
C ASN A 29 -8.23 -16.70 14.62
N ASP A 30 -8.64 -17.95 14.41
CA ASP A 30 -8.41 -19.03 15.37
C ASP A 30 -7.07 -19.76 15.12
N LEU A 31 -6.64 -19.90 13.86
CA LEU A 31 -5.38 -20.56 13.49
C LEU A 31 -4.24 -19.61 13.12
N ASN A 32 -4.50 -18.30 13.10
CA ASN A 32 -3.53 -17.25 12.78
C ASN A 32 -2.83 -17.40 11.41
N LEU A 33 -3.48 -18.03 10.44
CA LEU A 33 -3.03 -18.18 9.06
C LEU A 33 -3.58 -17.01 8.23
N LYS A 34 -2.73 -16.04 7.95
CA LYS A 34 -3.12 -14.75 7.34
C LYS A 34 -3.08 -14.77 5.81
N GLY A 35 -2.58 -15.82 5.18
CA GLY A 35 -2.45 -15.97 3.74
C GLY A 35 -3.78 -15.85 3.00
N PRO A 36 -4.82 -16.62 3.36
CA PRO A 36 -6.16 -16.42 2.82
C PRO A 36 -6.68 -15.01 3.17
N LYS A 37 -6.98 -14.19 2.16
CA LYS A 37 -7.38 -12.78 2.36
C LYS A 37 -8.88 -12.57 2.21
N TYR A 38 -9.44 -11.70 3.06
CA TYR A 38 -10.78 -11.16 2.84
C TYR A 38 -10.72 -10.03 1.80
N GLY A 39 -11.39 -10.22 0.65
CA GLY A 39 -11.44 -9.22 -0.43
C GLY A 39 -12.86 -8.72 -0.73
N CYS A 40 -13.76 -9.63 -1.10
CA CYS A 40 -15.18 -9.32 -1.36
C CYS A 40 -16.14 -9.98 -0.35
N GLY A 41 -15.78 -11.13 0.23
CA GLY A 41 -16.71 -11.94 1.04
C GLY A 41 -17.77 -12.71 0.23
N GLU A 42 -17.74 -12.59 -1.10
CA GLU A 42 -18.79 -13.08 -2.01
C GLU A 42 -18.28 -14.09 -3.04
N GLU A 43 -17.07 -14.62 -2.86
CA GLU A 43 -16.43 -15.56 -3.80
C GLU A 43 -16.26 -15.00 -5.23
N GLN A 44 -16.09 -13.69 -5.37
CA GLN A 44 -15.91 -13.03 -6.68
C GLN A 44 -14.47 -12.64 -7.00
N CYS A 45 -13.64 -12.45 -5.97
CA CYS A 45 -12.25 -12.00 -6.13
C CYS A 45 -11.20 -13.11 -5.99
N TYR A 46 -11.58 -14.22 -5.35
CA TYR A 46 -10.74 -15.38 -5.05
C TYR A 46 -9.42 -15.13 -4.29
N ALA A 47 -9.25 -13.97 -3.63
CA ALA A 47 -8.12 -13.72 -2.74
C ALA A 47 -8.10 -14.64 -1.50
N CYS A 48 -9.22 -15.29 -1.17
CA CYS A 48 -9.39 -16.19 -0.03
C CYS A 48 -9.13 -17.67 -0.34
N LYS A 49 -8.71 -18.02 -1.56
CA LYS A 49 -8.58 -19.42 -1.95
C LYS A 49 -7.61 -20.19 -1.04
N VAL A 50 -7.97 -21.44 -0.75
CA VAL A 50 -7.14 -22.48 -0.13
C VAL A 50 -7.22 -23.75 -0.98
N LEU A 51 -6.31 -24.71 -0.78
CA LEU A 51 -6.48 -26.05 -1.33
C LEU A 51 -7.30 -26.89 -0.34
N ILE A 52 -8.31 -27.61 -0.85
CA ILE A 52 -9.04 -28.65 -0.13
C ILE A 52 -8.86 -29.93 -0.92
N ASP A 53 -8.24 -30.94 -0.32
CA ASP A 53 -7.90 -32.22 -0.96
C ASP A 53 -7.17 -32.01 -2.31
N GLY A 54 -6.26 -31.01 -2.34
CA GLY A 54 -5.47 -30.64 -3.51
C GLY A 54 -6.17 -29.75 -4.54
N SER A 55 -7.45 -29.41 -4.38
CA SER A 55 -8.22 -28.55 -5.30
C SER A 55 -8.41 -27.14 -4.74
N ASP A 56 -8.22 -26.11 -5.56
CA ASP A 56 -8.38 -24.72 -5.12
C ASP A 56 -9.84 -24.33 -4.91
N THR A 57 -10.18 -23.86 -3.71
CA THR A 57 -11.55 -23.57 -3.26
C THR A 57 -11.60 -22.23 -2.51
N PRO A 58 -12.57 -21.33 -2.79
CA PRO A 58 -12.76 -20.12 -1.99
C PRO A 58 -13.22 -20.46 -0.57
N SER A 59 -12.63 -19.78 0.44
CA SER A 59 -12.93 -20.05 1.86
C SER A 59 -13.91 -19.06 2.49
N CYS A 60 -14.26 -17.97 1.80
CA CYS A 60 -14.99 -16.84 2.41
C CYS A 60 -16.48 -17.08 2.63
N LYS A 61 -17.09 -18.08 1.98
CA LYS A 61 -18.48 -18.50 2.24
C LYS A 61 -18.61 -19.98 2.60
N LEU A 62 -17.54 -20.77 2.48
CA LEU A 62 -17.51 -22.17 2.86
C LEU A 62 -17.67 -22.32 4.39
N PRO A 63 -18.76 -22.91 4.90
CA PRO A 63 -18.90 -23.18 6.32
C PRO A 63 -17.82 -24.14 6.81
N VAL A 64 -17.23 -23.88 7.97
CA VAL A 64 -16.16 -24.71 8.54
C VAL A 64 -16.60 -26.16 8.76
N SER A 65 -17.88 -26.40 9.03
CA SER A 65 -18.47 -27.74 9.17
C SER A 65 -18.31 -28.60 7.91
N GLN A 66 -18.32 -27.99 6.73
CA GLN A 66 -18.18 -28.69 5.44
C GLN A 66 -16.73 -29.02 5.09
N ALA A 67 -15.77 -28.34 5.73
CA ALA A 67 -14.34 -28.60 5.53
C ALA A 67 -13.79 -29.72 6.44
N GLN A 68 -14.61 -30.22 7.38
CA GLN A 68 -14.22 -31.28 8.30
C GLN A 68 -13.97 -32.59 7.55
N GLY A 69 -12.84 -33.24 7.86
CA GLY A 69 -12.43 -34.51 7.24
C GLY A 69 -11.60 -34.36 5.97
N SER A 70 -11.50 -33.15 5.40
CA SER A 70 -10.61 -32.84 4.28
C SER A 70 -9.23 -32.36 4.74
N GLU A 71 -8.24 -32.47 3.86
CA GLU A 71 -6.93 -31.86 4.02
C GLU A 71 -6.94 -30.43 3.45
N ILE A 72 -6.70 -29.45 4.30
CA ILE A 72 -6.67 -28.04 3.94
C ILE A 72 -5.21 -27.59 3.84
N THR A 73 -4.81 -27.00 2.71
CA THR A 73 -3.49 -26.37 2.56
C THR A 73 -3.65 -24.91 2.18
N THR A 74 -3.11 -24.02 3.01
CA THR A 74 -3.02 -22.57 2.72
C THR A 74 -1.72 -22.25 1.99
N VAL A 75 -1.51 -20.98 1.60
CA VAL A 75 -0.25 -20.58 0.97
C VAL A 75 0.96 -20.77 1.90
N GLU A 76 0.77 -20.59 3.21
CA GLU A 76 1.77 -20.86 4.25
C GLU A 76 2.14 -22.35 4.31
N GLY A 77 1.21 -23.24 3.97
CA GLY A 77 1.45 -24.68 3.90
C GLY A 77 2.31 -25.10 2.72
N LEU A 78 2.49 -24.24 1.71
CA LEU A 78 3.38 -24.53 0.58
C LEU A 78 4.85 -24.29 0.94
N GLY A 79 5.12 -23.26 1.74
CA GLY A 79 6.49 -22.86 2.08
C GLY A 79 6.55 -21.56 2.89
N SER A 80 7.74 -21.26 3.38
CA SER A 80 8.05 -20.09 4.22
C SER A 80 9.08 -19.17 3.54
N ALA A 81 9.36 -18.01 4.13
CA ALA A 81 10.36 -17.09 3.58
C ALA A 81 11.78 -17.70 3.52
N ASP A 82 12.11 -18.59 4.46
CA ASP A 82 13.41 -19.25 4.54
C ASP A 82 13.49 -20.51 3.66
N ALA A 83 12.34 -21.10 3.33
CA ALA A 83 12.22 -22.30 2.51
C ALA A 83 10.95 -22.20 1.66
N MET A 84 11.06 -21.46 0.57
CA MET A 84 9.94 -21.22 -0.34
C MET A 84 9.64 -22.46 -1.18
N HIS A 85 8.37 -22.67 -1.47
CA HIS A 85 7.95 -23.60 -2.51
C HIS A 85 8.48 -23.12 -3.87
N PRO A 86 8.85 -23.98 -4.82
CA PRO A 86 9.36 -23.51 -6.11
C PRO A 86 8.37 -22.63 -6.90
N LEU A 87 7.05 -22.74 -6.63
CA LEU A 87 6.07 -21.82 -7.21
C LEU A 87 6.15 -20.43 -6.58
N GLN A 88 6.38 -20.36 -5.26
CA GLN A 88 6.63 -19.11 -4.54
C GLN A 88 7.92 -18.44 -5.03
N GLU A 89 8.99 -19.22 -5.22
CA GLU A 89 10.25 -18.73 -5.81
C GLU A 89 10.05 -18.16 -7.21
N ALA A 90 9.28 -18.85 -8.06
CA ALA A 90 8.99 -18.35 -9.40
C ALA A 90 8.19 -17.04 -9.40
N PHE A 91 7.27 -16.86 -8.44
CA PHE A 91 6.56 -15.58 -8.26
C PHE A 91 7.49 -14.45 -7.81
N MET A 92 8.50 -14.76 -6.98
CA MET A 92 9.54 -13.81 -6.56
C MET A 92 10.44 -13.41 -7.73
N GLU A 93 10.92 -14.38 -8.51
CA GLU A 93 11.82 -14.18 -9.64
C GLU A 93 11.18 -13.34 -10.74
N GLU A 94 9.91 -13.62 -11.06
CA GLU A 94 9.15 -12.87 -12.06
C GLU A 94 8.58 -11.55 -11.55
N GLN A 95 8.79 -11.24 -10.25
CA GLN A 95 8.15 -10.13 -9.55
C GLN A 95 6.66 -10.04 -9.90
N ALA A 96 5.96 -11.17 -9.78
CA ALA A 96 4.54 -11.32 -10.12
C ALA A 96 3.61 -10.68 -9.07
N ILE A 97 4.05 -9.54 -8.52
CA ILE A 97 3.56 -8.94 -7.29
C ILE A 97 3.79 -7.43 -7.34
N GLN A 98 2.80 -6.67 -6.89
CA GLN A 98 2.93 -5.25 -6.55
C GLN A 98 2.43 -5.04 -5.12
N CYS A 99 1.16 -4.67 -4.89
CA CYS A 99 0.62 -4.59 -3.53
C CYS A 99 0.65 -5.95 -2.83
N GLY A 100 0.33 -7.02 -3.57
CA GLY A 100 0.45 -8.42 -3.13
C GLY A 100 -0.78 -9.03 -2.48
N TYR A 101 -1.86 -8.27 -2.28
CA TYR A 101 -3.05 -8.78 -1.58
C TYR A 101 -3.76 -9.94 -2.32
N CYS A 102 -3.71 -9.99 -3.66
CA CYS A 102 -4.26 -11.10 -4.46
C CYS A 102 -3.37 -12.35 -4.48
N VAL A 103 -2.09 -12.22 -4.15
CA VAL A 103 -1.05 -13.17 -4.55
C VAL A 103 -1.25 -14.52 -3.90
N SER A 104 -1.65 -14.55 -2.62
CA SER A 104 -1.93 -15.80 -1.92
C SER A 104 -3.00 -16.64 -2.65
N GLY A 105 -4.13 -16.02 -3.04
CA GLY A 105 -5.18 -16.70 -3.80
C GLY A 105 -4.74 -17.13 -5.21
N MET A 106 -3.86 -16.36 -5.86
CA MET A 106 -3.29 -16.70 -7.18
C MET A 106 -2.30 -17.86 -7.12
N ILE A 107 -1.42 -17.89 -6.12
CA ILE A 107 -0.47 -19.00 -5.90
C ILE A 107 -1.24 -20.28 -5.59
N VAL A 108 -2.27 -20.21 -4.76
CA VAL A 108 -3.13 -21.37 -4.44
C VAL A 108 -3.86 -21.87 -5.69
N ALA A 109 -4.48 -20.98 -6.48
CA ALA A 109 -5.15 -21.37 -7.73
C ALA A 109 -4.17 -21.99 -8.73
N ALA A 110 -2.98 -21.42 -8.86
CA ALA A 110 -1.91 -21.97 -9.69
C ALA A 110 -1.44 -23.34 -9.19
N GLN A 111 -1.29 -23.53 -7.88
CA GLN A 111 -0.93 -24.83 -7.32
C GLN A 111 -2.05 -25.86 -7.55
N GLY A 112 -3.31 -25.48 -7.38
CA GLY A 112 -4.47 -26.31 -7.72
C GLY A 112 -4.43 -26.78 -9.17
N LEU A 113 -4.06 -25.88 -10.10
CA LEU A 113 -3.84 -26.24 -11.51
C LEU A 113 -2.68 -27.22 -11.69
N LEU A 114 -1.55 -26.99 -11.03
CA LEU A 114 -0.37 -27.85 -11.16
C LEU A 114 -0.56 -29.23 -10.52
N ASN A 115 -1.47 -29.37 -9.55
CA ASN A 115 -1.86 -30.66 -8.98
C ASN A 115 -2.60 -31.55 -9.98
N ARG A 116 -3.37 -30.96 -10.91
CA ARG A 116 -4.15 -31.67 -11.94
C ARG A 116 -3.45 -31.75 -13.30
N THR A 117 -2.65 -30.74 -13.65
CA THR A 117 -1.98 -30.63 -14.95
C THR A 117 -0.52 -30.23 -14.75
N ARG A 118 0.41 -31.15 -15.02
CA ARG A 118 1.86 -30.91 -14.83
C ARG A 118 2.44 -29.85 -15.77
N TYR A 119 1.90 -29.73 -16.99
CA TYR A 119 2.40 -28.82 -18.03
C TYR A 119 1.26 -28.04 -18.70
N PRO A 120 0.59 -27.13 -17.98
CA PRO A 120 -0.57 -26.42 -18.51
C PRO A 120 -0.16 -25.51 -19.67
N THR A 121 -1.01 -25.47 -20.70
CA THR A 121 -1.01 -24.48 -21.78
C THR A 121 -1.36 -23.10 -21.25
N ASP A 122 -1.16 -22.05 -22.06
CA ASP A 122 -1.55 -20.70 -21.64
C ASP A 122 -3.05 -20.56 -21.43
N ASP A 123 -3.86 -21.23 -22.25
CA ASP A 123 -5.32 -21.18 -22.12
C ASP A 123 -5.81 -21.90 -20.87
N GLU A 124 -5.17 -23.01 -20.47
CA GLU A 124 -5.45 -23.66 -19.18
C GLU A 124 -5.06 -22.79 -18.00
N ILE A 125 -3.95 -22.05 -18.08
CA ILE A 125 -3.56 -21.08 -17.05
C ILE A 125 -4.58 -19.94 -16.95
N ARG A 126 -4.98 -19.36 -18.09
CA ARG A 126 -6.00 -18.30 -18.13
C ARG A 126 -7.32 -18.79 -17.54
N ALA A 127 -7.81 -19.95 -17.97
CA ALA A 127 -9.05 -20.53 -17.46
C ALA A 127 -9.00 -20.81 -15.95
N ALA A 128 -7.87 -21.29 -15.42
CA ALA A 128 -7.71 -21.56 -13.99
C ALA A 128 -7.68 -20.30 -13.12
N LEU A 129 -7.21 -19.17 -13.67
CA LEU A 129 -7.06 -17.90 -12.97
C LEU A 129 -8.13 -16.86 -13.33
N ASP A 130 -9.10 -17.18 -14.18
CA ASP A 130 -10.08 -16.24 -14.74
C ASP A 130 -10.80 -15.39 -13.66
N GLY A 131 -11.23 -16.03 -12.57
CA GLY A 131 -11.87 -15.31 -11.46
C GLY A 131 -10.92 -14.76 -10.39
N ASN A 132 -9.60 -14.96 -10.51
CA ASN A 132 -8.62 -14.43 -9.57
C ASN A 132 -8.30 -12.98 -9.92
N LEU A 133 -8.99 -12.04 -9.27
CA LEU A 133 -8.84 -10.62 -9.56
C LEU A 133 -7.53 -10.03 -9.00
N CYS A 134 -6.89 -9.18 -9.80
CA CYS A 134 -5.75 -8.35 -9.41
C CYS A 134 -5.90 -6.93 -9.96
N ARG A 135 -5.98 -5.95 -9.06
CA ARG A 135 -6.10 -4.55 -9.44
C ARG A 135 -4.80 -3.93 -9.96
N CYS A 136 -3.65 -4.43 -9.50
CA CYS A 136 -2.32 -4.04 -9.99
C CYS A 136 -1.99 -4.57 -11.40
N GLY A 137 -2.78 -5.51 -11.95
CA GLY A 137 -2.61 -5.98 -13.33
C GLY A 137 -1.39 -6.87 -13.58
N VAL A 138 -0.91 -7.65 -12.59
CA VAL A 138 0.31 -8.49 -12.73
C VAL A 138 0.09 -9.83 -13.46
N TYR A 139 -1.04 -10.02 -14.15
CA TYR A 139 -1.47 -11.30 -14.72
C TYR A 139 -0.43 -11.99 -15.62
N GLU A 140 0.22 -11.25 -16.53
CA GLU A 140 1.23 -11.85 -17.40
C GLU A 140 2.48 -12.29 -16.61
N ARG A 141 2.87 -11.55 -15.56
CA ARG A 141 3.97 -11.97 -14.67
C ARG A 141 3.62 -13.23 -13.90
N VAL A 142 2.36 -13.37 -13.47
CA VAL A 142 1.83 -14.60 -12.84
C VAL A 142 1.89 -15.77 -13.81
N ARG A 143 1.48 -15.57 -15.08
CA ARG A 143 1.60 -16.59 -16.12
C ARG A 143 3.06 -16.99 -16.35
N ARG A 144 4.00 -16.02 -16.41
CA ARG A 144 5.45 -16.31 -16.50
C ARG A 144 5.94 -17.14 -15.33
N ALA A 145 5.54 -16.79 -14.10
CA ALA A 145 5.95 -17.52 -12.90
C ALA A 145 5.49 -18.98 -12.94
N ILE A 146 4.26 -19.25 -13.39
CA ILE A 146 3.75 -20.61 -13.56
C ILE A 146 4.54 -21.38 -14.63
N LYS A 147 4.89 -20.73 -15.74
CA LYS A 147 5.72 -21.33 -16.81
C LYS A 147 7.16 -21.59 -16.38
N LEU A 148 7.75 -20.67 -15.62
CA LEU A 148 9.07 -20.79 -15.03
C LEU A 148 9.11 -21.99 -14.08
N ARG A 149 8.11 -22.13 -13.21
CA ARG A 149 7.96 -23.26 -12.28
C ARG A 149 7.99 -24.63 -12.97
N ILE A 150 7.48 -24.75 -14.19
CA ILE A 150 7.43 -26.01 -14.95
C ILE A 150 8.57 -26.14 -15.99
N GLY A 151 9.53 -25.21 -16.00
CA GLY A 151 10.72 -25.25 -16.86
C GLY A 151 10.48 -24.92 -18.33
N ARG A 152 9.48 -24.09 -18.67
CA ARG A 152 9.16 -23.70 -20.07
C ARG A 152 9.25 -22.18 -20.31
N PRO A 153 10.45 -21.58 -20.40
CA PRO A 153 10.62 -20.14 -20.60
C PRO A 153 10.43 -19.66 -22.06
N GLN A 154 9.79 -20.42 -22.95
CA GLN A 154 9.56 -19.94 -24.32
C GLN A 154 8.42 -18.90 -24.33
N TRP A 155 8.79 -17.64 -24.43
CA TRP A 155 7.87 -16.51 -24.56
C TRP A 155 8.27 -15.69 -25.78
N ASP A 156 7.32 -15.47 -26.68
CA ASP A 156 7.43 -14.37 -27.63
C ASP A 156 7.15 -13.08 -26.84
N PRO A 157 8.09 -12.13 -26.78
CA PRO A 157 7.87 -10.88 -26.07
C PRO A 157 6.72 -10.13 -26.74
N ILE A 158 5.67 -9.81 -25.96
CA ILE A 158 4.52 -9.02 -26.42
C ILE A 158 4.87 -7.56 -26.72
N TYR A 159 6.05 -7.11 -26.27
CA TYR A 159 6.61 -5.79 -26.54
C TYR A 159 8.09 -5.93 -26.88
N GLU A 160 8.53 -5.25 -27.93
CA GLU A 160 9.95 -5.09 -28.22
C GLU A 160 10.55 -4.10 -27.19
N MET A 161 11.51 -4.57 -26.39
CA MET A 161 12.28 -3.68 -25.51
C MET A 161 13.22 -2.87 -26.39
N ILE A 162 12.84 -1.63 -26.68
CA ILE A 162 13.73 -0.68 -27.35
C ILE A 162 14.66 -0.13 -26.27
N ASP A 163 15.97 -0.33 -26.44
CA ASP A 163 16.95 0.33 -25.57
C ASP A 163 16.68 1.84 -25.57
N ALA A 164 16.51 2.41 -24.38
CA ALA A 164 16.40 3.85 -24.26
C ALA A 164 17.66 4.47 -24.90
N PRO A 165 17.54 5.46 -25.80
CA PRO A 165 18.70 6.11 -26.36
C PRO A 165 19.59 6.62 -25.22
N PRO A 166 20.92 6.56 -25.36
CA PRO A 166 21.82 7.04 -24.32
C PRO A 166 21.44 8.49 -23.98
N LEU A 167 21.23 8.76 -22.69
CA LEU A 167 20.98 10.11 -22.20
C LEU A 167 22.20 10.97 -22.57
N SER A 168 22.06 11.77 -23.63
CA SER A 168 23.17 12.53 -24.21
C SER A 168 23.62 13.69 -23.33
N ASN A 169 22.81 14.06 -22.32
CA ASN A 169 23.13 15.08 -21.34
C ASN A 169 22.71 14.59 -19.95
N ALA A 170 23.68 14.39 -19.05
CA ALA A 170 23.37 14.34 -17.63
C ALA A 170 22.81 15.73 -17.24
N PRO A 171 21.64 15.81 -16.57
CA PRO A 171 21.17 17.08 -16.05
C PRO A 171 22.25 17.69 -15.15
N ALA A 172 22.41 19.02 -15.21
CA ALA A 172 23.34 19.71 -14.34
C ALA A 172 23.05 19.33 -12.88
N PRO A 173 24.08 19.14 -12.03
CA PRO A 173 23.86 18.83 -10.62
C PRO A 173 22.95 19.91 -10.01
N ARG A 174 21.83 19.47 -9.41
CA ARG A 174 20.94 20.37 -8.67
C ARG A 174 21.76 21.04 -7.56
N GLN A 175 21.71 22.37 -7.49
CA GLN A 175 22.36 23.13 -6.41
C GLN A 175 21.43 23.19 -5.19
N GLY A 176 21.98 22.94 -4.01
CA GLY A 176 21.24 22.94 -2.75
C GLY A 176 20.68 21.57 -2.34
N LEU A 177 20.10 21.50 -1.14
CA LEU A 177 19.54 20.28 -0.58
C LEU A 177 18.27 19.85 -1.36
N PRO A 178 18.06 18.53 -1.57
CA PRO A 178 16.76 17.99 -1.98
C PRO A 178 15.60 18.53 -1.14
N GLY A 179 14.41 18.66 -1.73
CA GLY A 179 13.25 19.29 -1.11
C GLY A 179 12.96 18.84 0.34
N PRO A 180 12.82 17.53 0.61
CA PRO A 180 12.59 17.03 1.97
C PRO A 180 13.72 17.38 2.96
N LEU A 181 14.98 17.40 2.51
CA LEU A 181 16.12 17.75 3.34
C LEU A 181 16.17 19.23 3.71
N GLN A 182 15.50 20.11 2.96
CA GLN A 182 15.35 21.52 3.36
C GLN A 182 14.46 21.67 4.60
N GLN A 183 13.49 20.77 4.77
CA GLN A 183 12.57 20.77 5.91
C GLN A 183 13.13 19.98 7.10
N THR A 184 13.76 18.83 6.84
CA THR A 184 14.35 17.96 7.86
C THR A 184 15.84 17.72 7.56
N PRO A 185 16.73 18.69 7.88
CA PRO A 185 18.16 18.57 7.60
C PRO A 185 18.92 17.72 8.62
N ASP A 186 18.32 17.30 9.74
CA ASP A 186 19.01 16.47 10.75
C ASP A 186 19.38 15.09 10.18
N LEU A 187 20.67 14.73 10.18
CA LEU A 187 21.13 13.46 9.64
C LEU A 187 20.55 12.24 10.39
N ASP A 188 20.32 12.37 11.70
CA ASP A 188 19.75 11.29 12.52
C ASP A 188 18.30 10.95 12.14
N ALA A 189 17.60 11.86 11.45
CA ALA A 189 16.25 11.63 10.95
C ALA A 189 16.20 10.76 9.68
N TRP A 190 17.35 10.46 9.07
CA TRP A 190 17.42 9.73 7.80
C TRP A 190 18.21 8.43 7.89
N ILE A 191 19.32 8.42 8.65
CA ILE A 191 20.24 7.27 8.69
C ILE A 191 20.75 7.04 10.11
N ARG A 192 20.82 5.76 10.50
CA ARG A 192 21.46 5.30 11.74
C ARG A 192 22.40 4.13 11.46
N ILE A 193 23.61 4.19 12.03
CA ILE A 193 24.55 3.07 12.05
C ILE A 193 24.33 2.30 13.35
N ASN A 194 23.98 1.03 13.26
CA ASN A 194 23.67 0.20 14.42
C ASN A 194 24.90 -0.59 14.89
N ALA A 195 24.88 -0.97 16.17
CA ALA A 195 25.94 -1.79 16.77
C ALA A 195 25.90 -3.26 16.32
N ASP A 196 24.78 -3.73 15.76
CA ASP A 196 24.60 -5.09 15.22
C ASP A 196 25.03 -5.21 13.75
N GLU A 197 25.90 -4.31 13.31
CA GLU A 197 26.42 -4.20 11.95
C GLU A 197 25.36 -4.01 10.83
N THR A 198 24.25 -3.36 11.18
CA THR A 198 23.21 -2.94 10.24
C THR A 198 23.11 -1.43 10.12
N VAL A 199 22.44 -0.97 9.07
CA VAL A 199 22.11 0.45 8.86
C VAL A 199 20.61 0.59 8.81
N THR A 200 20.04 1.47 9.63
CA THR A 200 18.63 1.84 9.54
C THR A 200 18.47 3.07 8.65
N VAL A 201 17.58 2.98 7.67
CA VAL A 201 17.18 4.07 6.78
C VAL A 201 15.74 4.44 7.10
N PHE A 202 15.52 5.74 7.28
CA PHE A 202 14.20 6.34 7.49
C PHE A 202 13.77 7.05 6.22
N THR A 203 12.47 6.97 5.94
CA THR A 203 11.81 7.63 4.81
C THR A 203 10.40 8.01 5.24
N GLY A 204 9.89 9.12 4.72
CA GLY A 204 8.50 9.53 4.82
C GLY A 204 7.64 9.02 3.67
N LYS A 205 8.20 8.24 2.73
CA LYS A 205 7.46 7.61 1.62
C LYS A 205 7.03 6.19 1.96
N VAL A 206 5.74 5.93 1.81
CA VAL A 206 5.13 4.64 2.11
C VAL A 206 5.24 3.61 0.98
N GLU A 207 5.38 2.33 1.31
CA GLU A 207 5.31 1.22 0.34
C GLU A 207 3.84 0.83 0.10
N ILE A 208 3.42 0.88 -1.16
CA ILE A 208 2.06 0.51 -1.61
C ILE A 208 2.09 -0.39 -2.86
N GLY A 209 3.24 -0.99 -3.17
CA GLY A 209 3.47 -1.90 -4.30
C GLY A 209 4.49 -1.41 -5.32
N GLN A 210 5.00 -0.18 -5.19
CA GLN A 210 5.96 0.45 -6.11
C GLN A 210 7.43 0.11 -5.83
N GLY A 211 7.76 -0.46 -4.68
CA GLY A 211 9.12 -0.92 -4.36
C GLY A 211 10.05 0.14 -3.78
N ILE A 212 9.49 1.20 -3.19
CA ILE A 212 10.28 2.31 -2.63
C ILE A 212 11.20 1.83 -1.51
N LYS A 213 10.77 0.89 -0.67
CA LYS A 213 11.61 0.33 0.41
C LYS A 213 12.90 -0.26 -0.15
N THR A 214 12.80 -0.98 -1.26
CA THR A 214 13.98 -1.60 -1.89
C THR A 214 14.84 -0.54 -2.58
N ALA A 215 14.22 0.43 -3.25
CA ALA A 215 14.93 1.50 -3.94
C ALA A 215 15.77 2.36 -2.99
N VAL A 216 15.20 2.83 -1.87
CA VAL A 216 15.96 3.62 -0.88
C VAL A 216 17.02 2.77 -0.17
N ALA A 217 16.77 1.48 0.03
CA ALA A 217 17.77 0.57 0.58
C ALA A 217 18.96 0.39 -0.37
N GLN A 218 18.72 0.21 -1.68
CA GLN A 218 19.79 0.13 -2.67
C GLN A 218 20.60 1.42 -2.74
N LEU A 219 19.93 2.59 -2.71
CA LEU A 219 20.60 3.89 -2.72
C LEU A 219 21.48 4.09 -1.48
N ALA A 220 20.99 3.75 -0.29
CA ALA A 220 21.77 3.84 0.94
C ALA A 220 22.93 2.82 0.96
N ALA A 221 22.69 1.58 0.54
CA ALA A 221 23.73 0.55 0.46
C ALA A 221 24.86 0.94 -0.49
N GLU A 222 24.51 1.45 -1.68
CA GLU A 222 25.45 1.97 -2.66
C GLU A 222 26.28 3.11 -2.08
N GLU A 223 25.62 4.10 -1.48
CA GLU A 223 26.33 5.24 -0.92
C GLU A 223 27.08 4.93 0.37
N LEU A 224 26.82 3.83 1.06
CA LEU A 224 27.58 3.46 2.26
C LEU A 224 28.65 2.41 1.98
N ASP A 225 28.70 1.81 0.78
CA ASP A 225 29.56 0.65 0.49
C ASP A 225 29.27 -0.53 1.43
N VAL A 226 27.99 -0.82 1.64
CA VAL A 226 27.53 -1.96 2.45
C VAL A 226 26.65 -2.89 1.63
N ALA A 227 26.60 -4.17 2.00
CA ALA A 227 25.67 -5.10 1.38
C ALA A 227 24.21 -4.66 1.62
N LEU A 228 23.36 -4.86 0.61
CA LEU A 228 21.92 -4.54 0.71
C LEU A 228 21.26 -5.27 1.90
N SER A 229 21.73 -6.47 2.25
CA SER A 229 21.28 -7.26 3.40
C SER A 229 21.57 -6.61 4.75
N ARG A 230 22.44 -5.58 4.83
CA ARG A 230 22.68 -4.79 6.05
C ARG A 230 21.70 -3.63 6.22
N ILE A 231 20.95 -3.26 5.19
CA ILE A 231 20.01 -2.15 5.28
C ILE A 231 18.67 -2.62 5.88
N ARG A 232 18.13 -1.82 6.79
CA ARG A 232 16.78 -1.95 7.35
C ARG A 232 16.03 -0.66 7.05
N VAL A 233 14.89 -0.75 6.38
CA VAL A 233 14.06 0.43 6.09
C VAL A 233 12.87 0.46 7.04
N VAL A 234 12.74 1.54 7.80
CA VAL A 234 11.62 1.76 8.71
C VAL A 234 10.40 2.20 7.89
N ALA A 235 9.27 1.54 8.10
CA ALA A 235 8.00 2.01 7.56
C ALA A 235 7.66 3.38 8.17
N VAL A 236 6.97 4.23 7.42
CA VAL A 236 6.71 5.61 7.86
C VAL A 236 6.01 5.60 9.22
N ASP A 237 6.65 6.27 10.17
CA ASP A 237 6.18 6.41 11.54
C ASP A 237 6.33 7.89 11.90
N THR A 238 5.22 8.54 12.28
CA THR A 238 5.21 9.99 12.51
C THR A 238 5.97 10.46 13.77
N GLU A 239 6.51 9.55 14.57
CA GLU A 239 7.45 9.84 15.66
C GLU A 239 8.93 9.59 15.26
N LEU A 240 9.18 8.82 14.18
CA LEU A 240 10.54 8.37 13.82
C LEU A 240 11.02 8.85 12.44
N SER A 241 10.11 8.95 11.47
CA SER A 241 10.41 9.22 10.06
C SER A 241 10.32 10.71 9.73
N PRO A 242 11.05 11.22 8.72
CA PRO A 242 10.89 12.59 8.27
C PRO A 242 9.53 12.81 7.60
N ASP A 243 8.98 14.02 7.68
CA ASP A 243 7.80 14.39 6.91
C ASP A 243 8.17 14.65 5.45
N GLU A 244 7.77 13.72 4.58
CA GLU A 244 7.93 13.84 3.13
C GLU A 244 6.57 14.05 2.42
N GLY A 245 5.49 14.33 3.16
CA GLY A 245 4.13 14.41 2.65
C GLY A 245 3.63 13.11 2.00
N THR A 246 2.70 13.22 1.05
CA THR A 246 2.02 12.07 0.46
C THR A 246 2.89 11.32 -0.56
N THR A 247 2.81 9.98 -0.58
CA THR A 247 3.30 9.15 -1.69
C THR A 247 2.34 9.26 -2.88
N ALA A 248 2.67 10.11 -3.86
CA ALA A 248 1.86 10.33 -5.07
C ALA A 248 2.73 10.72 -6.29
N GLY A 249 2.15 10.66 -7.50
CA GLY A 249 2.75 11.21 -8.72
C GLY A 249 4.06 10.57 -9.16
N SER A 250 4.38 9.36 -8.70
CA SER A 250 5.67 8.68 -8.92
C SER A 250 6.90 9.47 -8.43
N MET A 251 6.72 10.43 -7.52
CA MET A 251 7.79 11.30 -7.02
C MET A 251 8.64 10.67 -5.91
N SER A 252 8.33 9.45 -5.45
CA SER A 252 8.99 8.86 -4.28
C SER A 252 10.49 8.68 -4.44
N VAL A 253 10.95 8.18 -5.59
CA VAL A 253 12.39 8.03 -5.88
C VAL A 253 13.02 9.39 -6.14
N GLU A 254 12.33 10.30 -6.82
CA GLU A 254 12.82 11.65 -7.08
C GLU A 254 13.08 12.41 -5.76
N ASN A 255 12.16 12.33 -4.81
CA ASN A 255 12.22 13.09 -3.56
C ASN A 255 12.99 12.34 -2.47
N SER A 256 12.47 11.18 -2.05
CA SER A 256 13.07 10.42 -0.95
C SER A 256 14.37 9.74 -1.37
N GLY A 257 14.42 9.22 -2.59
CA GLY A 257 15.65 8.62 -3.12
C GLY A 257 16.81 9.62 -3.18
N SER A 258 16.57 10.85 -3.64
CA SER A 258 17.61 11.89 -3.62
C SER A 258 18.00 12.31 -2.20
N SER A 259 17.04 12.37 -1.28
CA SER A 259 17.27 12.73 0.13
C SER A 259 18.11 11.68 0.87
N VAL A 260 17.72 10.41 0.78
CA VAL A 260 18.45 9.28 1.38
C VAL A 260 19.86 9.17 0.79
N ARG A 261 20.01 9.34 -0.53
CA ARG A 261 21.32 9.31 -1.18
C ARG A 261 22.25 10.42 -0.67
N GLN A 262 21.74 11.63 -0.50
CA GLN A 262 22.51 12.74 0.07
C GLN A 262 22.86 12.51 1.54
N ALA A 263 21.89 12.03 2.34
CA ALA A 263 22.12 11.68 3.75
C ALA A 263 23.18 10.58 3.90
N ALA A 264 23.14 9.56 3.04
CA ALA A 264 24.10 8.46 3.04
C ALA A 264 25.51 8.91 2.66
N ALA A 265 25.62 9.82 1.69
CA ALA A 265 26.91 10.43 1.33
C ALA A 265 27.51 11.23 2.50
N GLU A 266 26.70 12.02 3.21
CA GLU A 266 27.12 12.77 4.41
C GLU A 266 27.54 11.84 5.55
N ALA A 267 26.77 10.77 5.80
CA ALA A 267 27.10 9.75 6.80
C ALA A 267 28.43 9.07 6.47
N ARG A 268 28.62 8.59 5.22
CA ARG A 268 29.88 8.01 4.76
C ARG A 268 31.04 8.98 4.96
N HIS A 269 30.88 10.24 4.57
CA HIS A 269 31.93 11.24 4.72
C HIS A 269 32.32 11.44 6.19
N HIS A 270 31.35 11.52 7.09
CA HIS A 270 31.64 11.63 8.52
C HIS A 270 32.41 10.41 9.05
N LEU A 271 31.97 9.20 8.69
CA LEU A 271 32.61 7.94 9.12
C LEU A 271 34.03 7.81 8.59
N LEU A 272 34.29 8.24 7.34
CA LEU A 272 35.64 8.26 6.77
C LEU A 272 36.55 9.28 7.47
N ASN A 273 36.03 10.44 7.89
CA ASN A 273 36.82 11.39 8.68
C ASN A 273 37.21 10.81 10.04
N LEU A 274 36.28 10.13 10.73
CA LEU A 274 36.59 9.41 11.98
C LEU A 274 37.63 8.30 11.74
N ALA A 275 37.55 7.59 10.61
CA ALA A 275 38.50 6.56 10.26
C ALA A 275 39.90 7.12 9.97
N HIS A 276 40.02 8.29 9.34
CA HIS A 276 41.32 8.96 9.17
C HIS A 276 42.00 9.26 10.51
N GLU A 277 41.22 9.70 11.51
CA GLU A 277 41.71 9.97 12.85
C GLU A 277 42.12 8.67 13.58
N GLU A 278 41.22 7.68 13.63
CA GLU A 278 41.45 6.40 14.32
C GLU A 278 42.61 5.60 13.72
N LEU A 279 42.68 5.57 12.38
CA LEU A 279 43.72 4.84 11.67
C LEU A 279 44.97 5.68 11.45
N GLU A 280 45.06 6.93 11.94
CA GLU A 280 46.15 7.87 11.63
C GLU A 280 46.54 7.84 10.13
N ALA A 281 45.54 7.77 9.25
CA ALA A 281 45.74 7.62 7.81
C ALA A 281 45.87 8.99 7.13
N GLU A 282 46.59 9.07 6.02
CA GLU A 282 46.71 10.32 5.26
C GLU A 282 45.34 10.80 4.75
N CYS A 283 45.00 12.07 4.95
CA CYS A 283 43.77 12.69 4.45
C CYS A 283 43.85 13.01 2.94
N THR A 284 44.24 12.05 2.12
CA THR A 284 44.28 12.17 0.66
C THR A 284 43.12 11.40 0.01
N PRO A 285 42.53 11.92 -1.09
CA PRO A 285 41.46 11.22 -1.79
C PRO A 285 41.87 9.81 -2.20
N GLY A 286 41.10 8.80 -1.79
CA GLY A 286 41.35 7.40 -2.12
C GLY A 286 42.33 6.65 -1.19
N ALA A 287 42.79 7.26 -0.09
CA ALA A 287 43.63 6.56 0.89
C ALA A 287 42.89 5.44 1.63
N LEU A 288 41.57 5.59 1.82
CA LEU A 288 40.71 4.60 2.47
C LEU A 288 39.85 3.87 1.42
N ALA A 289 39.76 2.55 1.56
CA ALA A 289 38.78 1.72 0.85
C ALA A 289 37.71 1.22 1.82
N VAL A 290 36.47 1.15 1.35
CA VAL A 290 35.35 0.56 2.12
C VAL A 290 34.83 -0.66 1.39
N GLU A 291 34.73 -1.78 2.11
CA GLU A 291 34.08 -2.99 1.65
C GLU A 291 33.18 -3.53 2.75
N ASP A 292 31.87 -3.53 2.51
CA ASP A 292 30.85 -3.98 3.46
C ASP A 292 30.92 -3.29 4.85
N GLY A 293 31.28 -2.00 4.86
CA GLY A 293 31.48 -1.19 6.06
C GLY A 293 32.80 -1.40 6.79
N LEU A 294 33.66 -2.33 6.33
CA LEU A 294 35.05 -2.43 6.76
C LEU A 294 35.88 -1.37 6.03
N ILE A 295 36.58 -0.54 6.80
CA ILE A 295 37.42 0.54 6.27
C ILE A 295 38.88 0.10 6.37
N THR A 296 39.59 0.11 5.23
CA THR A 296 41.02 -0.23 5.16
C THR A 296 41.82 0.97 4.67
N ASP A 297 42.86 1.36 5.41
CA ASP A 297 43.90 2.24 4.89
C ASP A 297 44.78 1.47 3.92
N LEU A 298 44.77 1.87 2.65
CA LEU A 298 45.47 1.18 1.57
C LEU A 298 46.99 1.30 1.65
N LEU A 299 47.52 2.28 2.39
CA LEU A 299 48.96 2.47 2.56
C LEU A 299 49.52 1.64 3.71
N SER A 300 48.86 1.68 4.88
CA SER A 300 49.34 0.97 6.08
C SER A 300 48.75 -0.44 6.25
N GLY A 301 47.62 -0.74 5.61
CA GLY A 301 46.85 -1.98 5.80
C GLY A 301 46.08 -2.03 7.12
N ARG A 302 46.09 -0.95 7.93
CA ARG A 302 45.29 -0.87 9.16
C ARG A 302 43.79 -0.81 8.84
N GLN A 303 42.97 -1.35 9.73
CA GLN A 303 41.54 -1.50 9.52
C GLN A 303 40.72 -1.05 10.72
N THR A 304 39.54 -0.51 10.43
CA THR A 304 38.45 -0.25 11.38
C THR A 304 37.11 -0.48 10.66
N SER A 305 35.97 -0.19 11.26
CA SER A 305 34.67 -0.32 10.60
C SER A 305 33.70 0.76 11.04
N TYR A 306 32.63 0.95 10.27
CA TYR A 306 31.52 1.82 10.68
C TYR A 306 30.96 1.44 12.06
N TRP A 307 30.86 0.14 12.31
CA TRP A 307 30.27 -0.43 13.52
C TRP A 307 31.15 -0.17 14.74
N THR A 308 32.47 -0.37 14.60
CA THR A 308 33.45 -0.10 15.66
C THR A 308 33.55 1.40 15.97
N LEU A 309 33.55 2.24 14.93
CA LEU A 309 33.70 3.69 15.09
C LEU A 309 32.45 4.36 15.66
N PHE A 310 31.26 3.93 15.21
CA PHE A 310 30.04 4.73 15.34
C PHE A 310 28.78 3.94 15.70
N GLY A 311 28.85 2.60 15.78
CA GLY A 311 27.69 1.75 16.03
C GLY A 311 26.89 2.18 17.26
N GLY A 312 25.60 2.49 17.06
CA GLY A 312 24.68 2.90 18.12
C GLY A 312 24.80 4.36 18.57
N GLN A 313 25.67 5.16 17.95
CA GLN A 313 25.81 6.59 18.25
C GLN A 313 24.88 7.46 17.41
N ARG A 314 24.67 8.70 17.85
CA ARG A 314 23.92 9.74 17.13
C ARG A 314 24.88 10.68 16.41
N PHE A 315 24.57 11.02 15.17
CA PHE A 315 25.31 12.00 14.38
C PHE A 315 25.22 13.40 14.98
N GLY A 316 24.05 13.79 15.50
CA GLY A 316 23.86 15.08 16.17
C GLY A 316 24.22 16.29 15.31
N ARG A 317 24.08 16.19 13.99
CA ARG A 317 24.53 17.19 13.02
C ARG A 317 23.63 17.27 11.79
N PRO A 318 23.54 18.45 11.15
CA PRO A 318 22.75 18.60 9.93
C PRO A 318 23.51 18.08 8.69
N ILE A 319 22.74 17.68 7.69
CA ILE A 319 23.13 17.45 6.30
C ILE A 319 23.44 18.80 5.66
N THR A 320 24.62 18.96 5.08
CA THR A 320 25.11 20.26 4.58
C THR A 320 24.85 20.46 3.09
N GLY A 321 24.78 19.36 2.32
CA GLY A 321 24.68 19.42 0.87
C GLY A 321 26.00 19.71 0.17
N THR A 322 27.10 19.82 0.93
CA THR A 322 28.46 20.04 0.38
C THR A 322 29.16 18.75 0.01
N VAL A 323 28.79 17.64 0.64
CA VAL A 323 29.31 16.31 0.28
C VAL A 323 28.60 15.82 -0.98
N HIS A 324 29.38 15.45 -1.99
CA HIS A 324 28.83 14.95 -3.25
C HIS A 324 28.55 13.44 -3.18
N PRO A 325 27.32 13.00 -3.51
CA PRO A 325 27.02 11.58 -3.69
C PRO A 325 27.87 10.95 -4.80
N LYS A 326 28.02 9.62 -4.77
CA LYS A 326 28.76 8.87 -5.79
C LYS A 326 28.22 9.15 -7.18
N ARG A 327 29.08 9.24 -8.18
CA ARG A 327 28.64 9.33 -9.57
C ARG A 327 28.11 7.98 -10.05
N PHE A 328 27.25 8.00 -11.06
CA PHE A 328 26.61 6.80 -11.60
C PHE A 328 27.60 5.77 -12.17
N ASP A 329 28.77 6.22 -12.63
CA ASP A 329 29.86 5.39 -13.14
C ASP A 329 30.58 4.61 -12.03
N ALA A 330 30.34 4.95 -10.75
CA ALA A 330 30.84 4.23 -9.59
C ALA A 330 29.79 3.32 -8.93
N HIS A 331 28.58 3.21 -9.50
CA HIS A 331 27.51 2.39 -8.92
C HIS A 331 27.73 0.90 -9.19
N ASN A 332 27.56 0.07 -8.16
CA ASN A 332 27.61 -1.39 -8.25
C ASN A 332 26.26 -2.06 -7.99
N LEU A 333 25.37 -1.42 -7.22
CA LEU A 333 24.06 -1.91 -6.80
C LEU A 333 22.92 -1.17 -7.51
N VAL A 334 23.02 0.15 -7.65
CA VAL A 334 21.98 0.97 -8.29
C VAL A 334 21.97 0.70 -9.78
N GLY A 335 20.79 0.35 -10.32
CA GLY A 335 20.61 -0.08 -11.71
C GLY A 335 20.63 -1.61 -11.89
N GLN A 336 21.00 -2.37 -10.86
CA GLN A 336 20.90 -3.84 -10.87
C GLN A 336 19.53 -4.30 -10.37
N ALA A 337 19.06 -5.43 -10.92
CA ALA A 337 17.86 -6.09 -10.43
C ALA A 337 18.08 -6.64 -9.02
N ALA A 338 17.39 -6.09 -8.03
CA ALA A 338 17.42 -6.56 -6.66
C ALA A 338 16.15 -7.34 -6.29
N LYS A 339 16.30 -8.29 -5.36
CA LYS A 339 15.16 -8.93 -4.69
C LYS A 339 14.45 -7.89 -3.83
N ARG A 340 13.15 -7.71 -4.04
CA ARG A 340 12.37 -6.76 -3.25
C ARG A 340 12.22 -7.21 -1.81
N LEU A 341 12.47 -6.29 -0.88
CA LEU A 341 12.49 -6.55 0.56
C LEU A 341 11.11 -6.86 1.15
N ASP A 342 10.04 -6.37 0.53
CA ASP A 342 8.65 -6.50 1.04
C ASP A 342 7.90 -7.72 0.49
N LEU A 343 8.42 -8.37 -0.55
CA LEU A 343 7.72 -9.47 -1.24
C LEU A 343 7.75 -10.82 -0.51
N PRO A 344 8.83 -11.24 0.20
CA PRO A 344 8.90 -12.58 0.77
C PRO A 344 7.71 -12.94 1.66
N ALA A 345 7.29 -12.01 2.52
CA ALA A 345 6.14 -12.19 3.41
C ALA A 345 4.82 -12.32 2.62
N LYS A 346 4.63 -11.50 1.59
CA LYS A 346 3.42 -11.50 0.73
C LYS A 346 3.26 -12.80 -0.05
N VAL A 347 4.38 -13.35 -0.56
CA VAL A 347 4.40 -14.61 -1.32
C VAL A 347 4.07 -15.81 -0.45
N THR A 348 4.56 -15.79 0.79
CA THR A 348 4.48 -16.93 1.70
C THR A 348 3.24 -16.87 2.60
N GLY A 349 2.49 -15.76 2.56
CA GLY A 349 1.27 -15.57 3.35
C GLY A 349 1.51 -15.06 4.77
N ALA A 350 2.75 -14.71 5.11
CA ALA A 350 3.07 -14.09 6.39
C ALA A 350 2.36 -12.72 6.54
N PRO A 351 2.05 -12.29 7.78
CA PRO A 351 1.39 -11.01 8.03
C PRO A 351 2.13 -9.86 7.35
N SER A 352 1.46 -9.17 6.42
CA SER A 352 2.08 -8.12 5.61
C SER A 352 1.23 -6.85 5.52
N PHE A 353 -0.06 -6.96 5.81
CA PHE A 353 -1.02 -5.88 5.64
C PHE A 353 -1.62 -5.45 6.97
N VAL A 354 -2.14 -4.23 7.05
CA VAL A 354 -2.90 -3.77 8.23
C VAL A 354 -4.08 -4.71 8.55
N HIS A 355 -4.65 -5.37 7.55
CA HIS A 355 -5.69 -6.39 7.69
C HIS A 355 -5.27 -7.63 8.48
N ASP A 356 -3.97 -7.88 8.55
CA ASP A 356 -3.34 -9.02 9.23
C ASP A 356 -2.81 -8.64 10.62
N LEU A 357 -2.74 -7.35 10.95
CA LEU A 357 -2.21 -6.85 12.21
C LEU A 357 -2.97 -7.48 13.38
N THR A 358 -2.22 -7.95 14.38
CA THR A 358 -2.76 -8.54 15.59
C THR A 358 -2.01 -7.92 16.77
N LEU A 359 -2.73 -7.22 17.63
CA LEU A 359 -2.20 -6.62 18.85
C LEU A 359 -2.75 -7.34 20.09
N PRO A 360 -2.04 -7.30 21.23
CA PRO A 360 -2.55 -7.87 22.48
C PRO A 360 -3.92 -7.30 22.84
N ASN A 361 -4.85 -8.18 23.21
CA ASN A 361 -6.22 -7.83 23.56
C ASN A 361 -6.97 -7.01 22.51
N MET A 362 -6.64 -7.11 21.21
CA MET A 362 -7.33 -6.35 20.17
C MET A 362 -8.83 -6.69 20.11
N ALA A 363 -9.68 -5.69 19.91
CA ALA A 363 -11.12 -5.82 19.63
C ALA A 363 -11.39 -5.55 18.14
N HIS A 364 -12.60 -5.87 17.68
CA HIS A 364 -13.00 -5.69 16.28
C HIS A 364 -14.15 -4.70 16.15
N GLY A 365 -13.93 -3.66 15.36
CA GLY A 365 -14.89 -2.60 15.05
C GLY A 365 -15.57 -2.79 13.71
N ARG A 366 -16.84 -2.40 13.63
CA ARG A 366 -17.59 -2.20 12.38
C ARG A 366 -18.48 -0.98 12.50
N ILE A 367 -18.76 -0.33 11.38
CA ILE A 367 -19.60 0.87 11.32
C ILE A 367 -20.82 0.64 10.44
N VAL A 368 -21.86 1.42 10.69
CA VAL A 368 -23.03 1.53 9.83
C VAL A 368 -22.96 2.88 9.13
N ARG A 369 -22.73 2.85 7.82
CA ARG A 369 -22.74 4.06 7.01
C ARG A 369 -24.16 4.61 6.84
N PRO A 370 -24.33 5.94 6.78
CA PRO A 370 -25.62 6.52 6.42
C PRO A 370 -26.05 6.12 5.00
N PRO A 371 -27.34 6.25 4.64
CA PRO A 371 -27.81 5.99 3.27
C PRO A 371 -27.44 7.09 2.27
N SER A 372 -27.07 8.28 2.72
CA SER A 372 -26.59 9.40 1.88
C SER A 372 -25.86 10.44 2.75
N TYR A 373 -25.09 11.35 2.15
CA TYR A 373 -24.31 12.37 2.89
C TYR A 373 -25.12 13.25 3.82
N ASN A 374 -26.36 13.61 3.46
CA ASN A 374 -27.22 14.48 4.27
C ASN A 374 -28.06 13.72 5.30
N ALA A 375 -27.95 12.39 5.35
CA ALA A 375 -28.79 11.59 6.23
C ALA A 375 -28.34 11.74 7.70
N ARG A 376 -29.32 11.93 8.58
CA ARG A 376 -29.11 12.03 10.03
C ARG A 376 -29.65 10.81 10.75
N LEU A 377 -28.84 10.25 11.66
CA LEU A 377 -29.28 9.12 12.48
C LEU A 377 -30.28 9.60 13.55
N VAL A 378 -31.49 9.05 13.50
CA VAL A 378 -32.56 9.37 14.47
C VAL A 378 -32.46 8.42 15.66
N SER A 379 -32.58 7.12 15.40
CA SER A 379 -32.64 6.07 16.42
C SER A 379 -32.14 4.74 15.87
N PHE A 380 -31.88 3.79 16.77
CA PHE A 380 -31.63 2.38 16.47
C PHE A 380 -32.03 1.55 17.70
N ASP A 381 -32.18 0.23 17.53
CA ASP A 381 -32.48 -0.69 18.62
C ASP A 381 -31.18 -1.15 19.30
N GLU A 382 -30.76 -0.41 20.33
CA GLU A 382 -29.54 -0.69 21.08
C GLU A 382 -29.63 -2.00 21.87
N GLU A 383 -30.76 -2.27 22.52
CA GLU A 383 -30.96 -3.45 23.36
C GLU A 383 -30.84 -4.74 22.55
N ARG A 384 -31.41 -4.77 21.34
CA ARG A 384 -31.30 -5.91 20.41
C ARG A 384 -29.84 -6.25 20.11
N VAL A 385 -29.01 -5.24 19.87
CA VAL A 385 -27.62 -5.44 19.46
C VAL A 385 -26.72 -5.71 20.67
N ALA A 386 -26.95 -5.04 21.80
CA ALA A 386 -26.20 -5.26 23.03
C ALA A 386 -26.37 -6.68 23.58
N ALA A 387 -27.51 -7.33 23.31
CA ALA A 387 -27.77 -8.72 23.67
C ALA A 387 -27.02 -9.75 22.80
N MET A 388 -26.37 -9.33 21.71
CA MET A 388 -25.66 -10.24 20.82
C MET A 388 -24.34 -10.74 21.47
N PRO A 389 -23.87 -11.96 21.13
CA PRO A 389 -22.65 -12.50 21.72
C PRO A 389 -21.41 -11.67 21.42
N GLY A 390 -20.63 -11.38 22.46
CA GLY A 390 -19.31 -10.75 22.34
C GLY A 390 -19.31 -9.26 22.03
N ILE A 391 -20.45 -8.58 22.13
CA ILE A 391 -20.51 -7.12 21.97
C ILE A 391 -19.91 -6.46 23.20
N LEU A 392 -18.96 -5.56 22.95
CA LEU A 392 -18.25 -4.79 23.97
C LEU A 392 -18.82 -3.39 24.10
N HIS A 393 -19.11 -2.76 22.97
CA HIS A 393 -19.64 -1.41 22.97
C HIS A 393 -20.39 -1.10 21.67
N ILE A 394 -21.45 -0.28 21.77
CA ILE A 394 -22.13 0.33 20.62
C ILE A 394 -21.83 1.82 20.69
N VAL A 395 -21.28 2.38 19.62
CA VAL A 395 -20.79 3.76 19.57
C VAL A 395 -21.77 4.60 18.78
N ARG A 396 -22.28 5.67 19.41
CA ARG A 396 -23.00 6.75 18.73
C ARG A 396 -22.30 8.08 19.00
N ASN A 397 -21.85 8.75 17.94
CA ASN A 397 -21.38 10.14 18.00
C ASN A 397 -22.06 10.97 16.90
N GLY A 398 -23.11 11.71 17.27
CA GLY A 398 -23.99 12.34 16.28
C GLY A 398 -24.65 11.30 15.38
N SER A 399 -24.34 11.37 14.07
CA SER A 399 -24.78 10.40 13.05
C SER A 399 -23.81 9.23 12.83
N PHE A 400 -22.61 9.27 13.45
CA PHE A 400 -21.69 8.14 13.41
C PHE A 400 -22.24 7.01 14.28
N LEU A 401 -22.36 5.81 13.70
CA LEU A 401 -22.83 4.60 14.36
C LEU A 401 -21.85 3.46 14.10
N GLY A 402 -21.43 2.79 15.17
CA GLY A 402 -20.60 1.60 15.07
C GLY A 402 -20.76 0.66 16.24
N VAL A 403 -20.07 -0.47 16.16
CA VAL A 403 -20.06 -1.52 17.18
C VAL A 403 -18.65 -2.07 17.32
N ILE A 404 -18.30 -2.42 18.55
CA ILE A 404 -17.04 -3.06 18.92
C ILE A 404 -17.38 -4.41 19.54
N ALA A 405 -16.72 -5.47 19.08
CA ALA A 405 -16.92 -6.83 19.56
C ALA A 405 -15.58 -7.55 19.81
N GLU A 406 -15.66 -8.66 20.54
CA GLU A 406 -14.53 -9.54 20.85
C GLU A 406 -13.96 -10.23 19.61
N ARG A 407 -14.83 -10.67 18.68
CA ARG A 407 -14.44 -11.36 17.45
C ARG A 407 -14.91 -10.62 16.20
N GLU A 408 -14.18 -10.79 15.10
CA GLU A 408 -14.47 -10.11 13.83
C GLU A 408 -15.87 -10.45 13.28
N GLU A 409 -16.24 -11.73 13.26
CA GLU A 409 -17.54 -12.20 12.79
C GLU A 409 -18.70 -11.73 13.69
N GLN A 410 -18.46 -11.51 14.98
CA GLN A 410 -19.45 -10.93 15.89
C GLN A 410 -19.69 -9.46 15.57
N ALA A 411 -18.62 -8.69 15.30
CA ALA A 411 -18.73 -7.30 14.87
C ALA A 411 -19.48 -7.18 13.52
N ILE A 412 -19.25 -8.11 12.59
CA ILE A 412 -19.96 -8.15 11.30
C ILE A 412 -21.46 -8.42 11.52
N ALA A 413 -21.81 -9.42 12.32
CA ALA A 413 -23.20 -9.76 12.61
C ALA A 413 -23.93 -8.60 13.31
N ALA A 414 -23.29 -7.96 14.29
CA ALA A 414 -23.86 -6.82 14.99
C ALA A 414 -24.01 -5.58 14.10
N ARG A 415 -23.07 -5.32 13.20
CA ARG A 415 -23.21 -4.28 12.19
C ARG A 415 -24.39 -4.54 11.26
N ALA A 416 -24.63 -5.79 10.86
CA ALA A 416 -25.81 -6.12 10.05
C ALA A 416 -27.11 -5.85 10.82
N ALA A 417 -27.18 -6.26 12.09
CA ALA A 417 -28.33 -5.98 12.95
C ALA A 417 -28.56 -4.47 13.17
N LEU A 418 -27.49 -3.69 13.40
CA LEU A 418 -27.58 -2.22 13.50
C LEU A 418 -28.06 -1.59 12.19
N HIS A 419 -27.55 -2.05 11.04
CA HIS A 419 -27.97 -1.54 9.74
C HIS A 419 -29.48 -1.76 9.49
N GLU A 420 -30.02 -2.91 9.92
CA GLU A 420 -31.46 -3.21 9.81
C GLU A 420 -32.34 -2.35 10.71
N CYS A 421 -31.87 -2.02 11.93
CA CYS A 421 -32.67 -1.29 12.91
C CYS A 421 -32.40 0.22 12.96
N ALA A 422 -31.39 0.71 12.23
CA ALA A 422 -31.07 2.14 12.17
C ALA A 422 -32.11 2.92 11.36
N VAL A 423 -32.62 3.98 11.97
CA VAL A 423 -33.59 4.90 11.38
C VAL A 423 -32.89 6.20 11.01
N TRP A 424 -32.98 6.57 9.74
CA TRP A 424 -32.35 7.76 9.17
C TRP A 424 -33.41 8.74 8.64
N GLU A 425 -33.14 10.03 8.77
CA GLU A 425 -33.94 11.10 8.15
C GLU A 425 -33.09 11.92 7.18
N GLY A 426 -33.73 12.67 6.26
CA GLY A 426 -33.03 13.57 5.35
C GLY A 426 -32.24 12.88 4.23
N ALA A 427 -32.50 11.60 3.97
CA ALA A 427 -31.82 10.85 2.92
C ALA A 427 -32.20 11.37 1.53
N THR A 428 -31.19 11.68 0.72
CA THR A 428 -31.36 12.10 -0.68
C THR A 428 -31.01 10.96 -1.62
N ALA A 429 -31.87 10.73 -2.62
CA ALA A 429 -31.58 9.76 -3.67
C ALA A 429 -30.49 10.29 -4.62
N LEU A 430 -29.61 9.39 -5.07
CA LEU A 430 -28.70 9.67 -6.17
C LEU A 430 -29.47 9.74 -7.49
N PRO A 431 -28.99 10.51 -8.48
CA PRO A 431 -29.58 10.51 -9.82
C PRO A 431 -29.49 9.11 -10.47
N ALA A 432 -30.40 8.84 -11.40
CA ALA A 432 -30.27 7.66 -12.25
C ALA A 432 -28.98 7.75 -13.11
N PRO A 433 -28.29 6.63 -13.39
CA PRO A 433 -27.03 6.64 -14.15
C PRO A 433 -27.11 7.38 -15.50
N GLU A 434 -28.23 7.26 -16.20
CA GLU A 434 -28.50 7.94 -17.47
C GLU A 434 -28.60 9.46 -17.35
N ALA A 435 -28.94 9.99 -16.18
CA ALA A 435 -29.09 11.42 -15.91
C ALA A 435 -27.82 12.06 -15.33
N LEU A 436 -26.76 11.28 -15.11
CA LEU A 436 -25.54 11.73 -14.42
C LEU A 436 -24.91 12.96 -15.10
N TYR A 437 -24.74 12.92 -16.42
CA TYR A 437 -24.05 13.96 -17.17
C TYR A 437 -24.90 15.22 -17.35
N ASP A 438 -26.21 15.06 -17.54
CA ASP A 438 -27.15 16.18 -17.58
C ASP A 438 -27.19 16.90 -16.22
N LEU A 439 -27.19 16.12 -15.12
CA LEU A 439 -27.12 16.69 -13.78
C LEU A 439 -25.81 17.47 -13.59
N LEU A 440 -24.67 16.92 -13.99
CA LEU A 440 -23.36 17.58 -13.88
C LEU A 440 -23.35 18.93 -14.62
N LEU A 441 -23.88 18.98 -15.84
CA LEU A 441 -23.98 20.23 -16.63
C LEU A 441 -24.97 21.24 -16.04
N SER A 442 -25.94 20.78 -15.25
CA SER A 442 -26.94 21.66 -14.62
C SER A 442 -26.48 22.27 -13.29
N GLN A 443 -25.38 21.78 -12.71
CA GLN A 443 -24.86 22.32 -11.46
C GLN A 443 -24.27 23.72 -11.64
N PRO A 444 -24.31 24.57 -10.60
CA PRO A 444 -23.52 25.79 -10.59
C PRO A 444 -22.03 25.48 -10.82
N THR A 445 -21.38 26.24 -11.70
CA THR A 445 -19.97 26.02 -12.04
C THR A 445 -19.07 27.10 -11.42
N GLN A 446 -17.81 26.71 -11.18
CA GLN A 446 -16.69 27.63 -11.00
C GLN A 446 -15.75 27.39 -12.16
N ASP A 447 -15.66 28.36 -13.07
CA ASP A 447 -14.93 28.19 -14.32
C ASP A 447 -13.51 28.76 -14.17
N HIS A 448 -12.51 28.00 -14.63
CA HIS A 448 -11.10 28.39 -14.58
C HIS A 448 -10.47 28.23 -15.97
N LEU A 449 -9.83 29.29 -16.47
CA LEU A 449 -9.08 29.23 -17.71
C LEU A 449 -7.68 28.65 -17.43
N ILE A 450 -7.29 27.64 -18.21
CA ILE A 450 -5.93 27.09 -18.19
C ILE A 450 -5.25 27.43 -19.52
N VAL A 451 -4.14 28.18 -19.46
CA VAL A 451 -3.28 28.50 -20.61
C VAL A 451 -1.89 27.95 -20.33
N ASP A 452 -1.35 27.16 -21.26
CA ASP A 452 -0.02 26.54 -21.16
C ASP A 452 0.22 25.79 -19.82
N GLY A 453 -0.84 25.17 -19.28
CA GLY A 453 -0.80 24.40 -18.04
C GLY A 453 -0.89 25.21 -16.75
N ALA A 454 -1.14 26.51 -16.83
CA ALA A 454 -1.29 27.39 -15.66
C ALA A 454 -2.68 28.05 -15.63
N LEU A 455 -3.17 28.34 -14.42
CA LEU A 455 -4.36 29.18 -14.22
C LEU A 455 -4.11 30.58 -14.82
N SER A 456 -5.09 31.06 -15.57
CA SER A 456 -5.11 32.39 -16.17
C SER A 456 -6.31 33.17 -15.66
N ASP A 457 -6.09 34.45 -15.37
CA ASP A 457 -7.14 35.42 -15.04
C ASP A 457 -7.78 36.04 -16.29
N GLU A 458 -7.31 35.66 -17.49
CA GLU A 458 -7.91 36.13 -18.74
C GLU A 458 -9.36 35.64 -18.90
N PRO A 459 -10.22 36.42 -19.59
CA PRO A 459 -11.57 35.97 -19.87
C PRO A 459 -11.56 34.65 -20.62
N ILE A 460 -12.39 33.68 -20.19
CA ILE A 460 -12.55 32.41 -20.89
C ILE A 460 -13.04 32.70 -22.31
N PRO A 461 -12.23 32.39 -23.34
CA PRO A 461 -12.61 32.71 -24.70
C PRO A 461 -13.81 31.85 -25.11
N SER A 462 -14.76 32.43 -25.84
CA SER A 462 -15.79 31.61 -26.49
C SER A 462 -15.13 30.66 -27.47
N ILE A 463 -15.61 29.41 -27.52
CA ILE A 463 -15.34 28.44 -28.58
C ILE A 463 -15.81 29.05 -29.92
N GLN A 464 -14.99 29.89 -30.57
CA GLN A 464 -15.34 30.57 -31.83
C GLN A 464 -14.45 30.13 -32.99
N GLN A 465 -15.10 30.05 -34.15
CA GLN A 465 -14.74 29.33 -35.36
C GLN A 465 -13.60 29.92 -36.21
N THR A 466 -12.80 28.97 -36.73
CA THR A 466 -12.21 28.88 -38.07
C THR A 466 -11.01 29.75 -38.40
N HIS A 467 -9.83 29.11 -38.35
CA HIS A 467 -8.80 29.34 -39.36
C HIS A 467 -8.70 28.15 -40.33
N GLU A 468 -8.79 28.51 -41.61
CA GLU A 468 -8.55 27.81 -42.88
C GLU A 468 -8.68 26.26 -42.92
N THR A 469 -9.75 25.82 -43.58
CA THR A 469 -10.09 24.50 -44.15
C THR A 469 -11.00 23.54 -43.36
N ARG A 470 -10.74 23.19 -42.09
CA ARG A 470 -11.58 22.20 -41.38
C ARG A 470 -11.53 22.29 -39.84
N THR A 471 -12.71 22.28 -39.21
CA THR A 471 -12.88 22.18 -37.74
C THR A 471 -13.48 20.83 -37.37
N LEU A 472 -12.97 20.21 -36.30
CA LEU A 472 -13.51 18.98 -35.70
C LEU A 472 -13.97 19.25 -34.28
N SER A 473 -15.04 18.58 -33.86
CA SER A 473 -15.55 18.65 -32.49
C SER A 473 -15.96 17.28 -32.00
N ALA A 474 -15.74 17.01 -30.72
CA ALA A 474 -16.12 15.76 -30.06
C ALA A 474 -16.51 16.02 -28.60
N THR A 475 -17.37 15.15 -28.08
CA THR A 475 -17.70 15.12 -26.64
C THR A 475 -17.37 13.74 -26.09
N TYR A 476 -16.63 13.72 -24.98
CA TYR A 476 -16.22 12.52 -24.29
C TYR A 476 -16.82 12.52 -22.88
N TYR A 477 -17.13 11.32 -22.41
CA TYR A 477 -17.75 11.10 -21.11
C TYR A 477 -16.89 10.14 -20.30
N ARG A 478 -16.69 10.44 -19.02
CA ARG A 478 -16.03 9.57 -18.06
C ARG A 478 -16.97 9.36 -16.89
N PRO A 479 -17.33 8.11 -16.53
CA PRO A 479 -18.15 7.85 -15.35
C PRO A 479 -17.32 8.03 -14.08
N TYR A 480 -17.99 7.96 -12.92
CA TYR A 480 -17.27 7.75 -11.66
C TYR A 480 -16.44 6.47 -11.73
N HIS A 481 -15.22 6.52 -11.22
CA HIS A 481 -14.30 5.40 -11.28
C HIS A 481 -13.79 5.05 -9.88
N MET A 482 -14.18 3.87 -9.43
CA MET A 482 -13.77 3.31 -8.14
C MET A 482 -12.28 2.93 -8.15
N HIS A 483 -11.55 3.12 -7.04
CA HIS A 483 -10.17 2.66 -6.93
C HIS A 483 -10.09 1.15 -7.09
N GLY A 484 -11.03 0.43 -6.47
CA GLY A 484 -11.17 -1.02 -6.64
C GLY A 484 -10.01 -1.80 -6.04
N ALA A 485 -9.48 -1.33 -4.90
CA ALA A 485 -8.52 -2.08 -4.10
C ALA A 485 -9.08 -3.45 -3.73
N LEU A 486 -8.23 -4.49 -3.77
CA LEU A 486 -8.72 -5.87 -3.71
C LEU A 486 -9.28 -6.25 -2.34
N GLY A 487 -8.66 -5.73 -1.29
CA GLY A 487 -9.20 -5.70 0.07
C GLY A 487 -9.89 -4.37 0.33
N PRO A 488 -10.97 -4.33 1.13
CA PRO A 488 -11.55 -3.07 1.58
C PRO A 488 -10.58 -2.30 2.47
N SER A 489 -10.83 -1.02 2.68
CA SER A 489 -10.04 -0.16 3.55
C SER A 489 -10.04 -0.69 4.99
N ALA A 490 -8.90 -0.59 5.67
CA ALA A 490 -8.72 -1.06 7.03
C ALA A 490 -7.74 -0.21 7.84
N ALA A 491 -7.96 -0.14 9.14
CA ALA A 491 -7.06 0.47 10.11
C ALA A 491 -7.15 -0.24 11.47
N VAL A 492 -6.16 -0.02 12.31
CA VAL A 492 -6.21 -0.32 13.74
C VAL A 492 -5.94 0.98 14.48
N ALA A 493 -6.69 1.27 15.54
CA ALA A 493 -6.43 2.42 16.38
C ALA A 493 -6.44 2.03 17.85
N GLN A 494 -5.65 2.73 18.67
CA GLN A 494 -5.61 2.57 20.11
C GLN A 494 -5.54 3.94 20.77
N TRP A 495 -6.44 4.19 21.70
CA TRP A 495 -6.42 5.36 22.56
C TRP A 495 -6.08 4.91 23.98
N ASP A 496 -5.01 5.42 24.60
CA ASP A 496 -4.64 5.05 25.97
C ASP A 496 -5.22 5.98 27.04
N GLY A 497 -5.91 7.05 26.62
CA GLY A 497 -6.43 8.11 27.50
C GLY A 497 -5.73 9.46 27.30
N GLU A 498 -4.52 9.44 26.72
CA GLU A 498 -3.71 10.63 26.45
C GLU A 498 -3.19 10.66 25.00
N LYS A 499 -2.81 9.52 24.43
CA LYS A 499 -2.27 9.39 23.07
C LYS A 499 -3.07 8.43 22.20
N MET A 500 -3.22 8.82 20.93
CA MET A 500 -3.89 8.05 19.89
C MET A 500 -2.86 7.46 18.94
N THR A 501 -2.71 6.15 18.91
CA THR A 501 -1.92 5.46 17.89
C THR A 501 -2.82 4.88 16.81
N VAL A 502 -2.53 5.16 15.55
CA VAL A 502 -3.30 4.68 14.39
C VAL A 502 -2.37 3.98 13.40
N TRP A 503 -2.61 2.68 13.20
CA TRP A 503 -2.01 1.90 12.12
C TRP A 503 -2.92 1.96 10.89
N SER A 504 -2.46 2.59 9.81
CA SER A 504 -3.24 2.79 8.59
C SER A 504 -2.41 2.50 7.35
N HIS A 505 -3.08 2.16 6.25
CA HIS A 505 -2.48 2.06 4.93
C HIS A 505 -2.54 3.35 4.10
N THR A 506 -2.72 4.49 4.76
CA THR A 506 -2.71 5.84 4.18
C THR A 506 -1.46 6.10 3.33
N GLN A 507 -1.63 6.91 2.28
CA GLN A 507 -0.49 7.40 1.47
C GLN A 507 0.23 8.58 2.13
N GLY A 508 -0.37 9.22 3.13
CA GLY A 508 0.15 10.40 3.79
C GLY A 508 -0.07 10.35 5.30
N PRO A 509 0.78 9.64 6.06
CA PRO A 509 0.66 9.55 7.52
C PRO A 509 0.63 10.90 8.24
N TYR A 510 1.44 11.87 7.80
CA TYR A 510 1.47 13.22 8.34
C TYR A 510 0.20 14.03 8.01
N PRO A 511 -0.26 14.10 6.75
CA PRO A 511 -1.59 14.63 6.43
C PRO A 511 -2.73 13.99 7.22
N LEU A 512 -2.74 12.66 7.36
CA LEU A 512 -3.75 11.95 8.15
C LEU A 512 -3.71 12.39 9.62
N ARG A 513 -2.52 12.46 10.23
CA ARG A 513 -2.35 12.96 11.61
C ARG A 513 -2.97 14.35 11.79
N ALA A 514 -2.69 15.26 10.87
CA ALA A 514 -3.23 16.62 10.89
C ALA A 514 -4.76 16.64 10.73
N ALA A 515 -5.31 15.75 9.88
CA ALA A 515 -6.75 15.63 9.66
C ALA A 515 -7.50 15.02 10.87
N LEU A 516 -6.87 14.08 11.59
CA LEU A 516 -7.46 13.44 12.77
C LEU A 516 -7.56 14.38 13.97
N ALA A 517 -6.56 15.24 14.19
CA ALA A 517 -6.47 16.15 15.34
C ALA A 517 -7.76 16.94 15.66
N PRO A 518 -8.33 17.73 14.73
CA PRO A 518 -9.53 18.50 15.01
C PRO A 518 -10.77 17.62 15.26
N VAL A 519 -10.85 16.44 14.64
CA VAL A 519 -12.02 15.55 14.77
C VAL A 519 -11.99 14.80 16.12
N LEU A 520 -10.81 14.39 16.55
CA LEU A 520 -10.61 13.70 17.82
C LEU A 520 -10.52 14.65 19.02
N GLY A 521 -10.36 15.95 18.78
CA GLY A 521 -10.16 16.96 19.83
C GLY A 521 -8.79 16.82 20.53
N LEU A 522 -7.78 16.37 19.81
CA LEU A 522 -6.43 16.11 20.31
C LEU A 522 -5.41 17.04 19.65
N ALA A 523 -4.29 17.29 20.33
CA ALA A 523 -3.15 17.95 19.70
C ALA A 523 -2.47 17.00 18.71
N GLN A 524 -1.78 17.53 17.69
CA GLN A 524 -1.16 16.67 16.67
C GLN A 524 -0.03 15.81 17.26
N GLU A 525 0.70 16.34 18.24
CA GLU A 525 1.75 15.64 18.99
C GLU A 525 1.23 14.46 19.82
N ASP A 526 -0.07 14.42 20.12
CA ASP A 526 -0.73 13.33 20.84
C ASP A 526 -1.32 12.28 19.89
N ILE A 527 -1.09 12.42 18.58
CA ILE A 527 -1.53 11.46 17.56
C ILE A 527 -0.31 10.88 16.85
N HIS A 528 -0.17 9.56 16.95
CA HIS A 528 0.88 8.78 16.34
C HIS A 528 0.31 7.93 15.20
N VAL A 529 0.68 8.25 13.96
CA VAL A 529 0.31 7.45 12.78
C VAL A 529 1.48 6.58 12.36
N ILE A 530 1.23 5.27 12.21
CA ILE A 530 2.18 4.26 11.77
C ILE A 530 1.66 3.64 10.47
N HIS A 531 2.44 3.75 9.39
CA HIS A 531 2.09 3.15 8.11
C HIS A 531 2.19 1.62 8.18
N GLN A 532 1.15 0.97 7.67
CA GLN A 532 1.09 -0.47 7.40
C GLN A 532 0.71 -0.68 5.94
N GLU A 533 1.21 -1.72 5.29
CA GLU A 533 0.87 -1.91 3.88
C GLU A 533 -0.60 -2.28 3.70
N GLY A 534 -1.21 -1.79 2.61
CA GLY A 534 -2.63 -1.99 2.31
C GLY A 534 -2.86 -2.86 1.08
N ALA A 535 -4.13 -3.08 0.75
CA ALA A 535 -4.55 -3.90 -0.38
C ALA A 535 -4.47 -3.19 -1.75
N GLY A 536 -3.55 -2.23 -1.88
CA GLY A 536 -3.52 -1.23 -2.95
C GLY A 536 -4.30 0.03 -2.57
N CYS A 537 -3.92 1.15 -3.18
CA CYS A 537 -4.48 2.47 -2.85
C CYS A 537 -5.00 3.18 -4.10
N TYR A 538 -4.15 3.34 -5.13
CA TYR A 538 -4.51 3.84 -6.47
C TYR A 538 -5.00 5.29 -6.52
N GLY A 539 -4.65 6.09 -5.51
CA GLY A 539 -5.22 7.41 -5.28
C GLY A 539 -5.80 7.47 -3.87
N HIS A 540 -6.56 8.52 -3.58
CA HIS A 540 -7.17 8.70 -2.27
C HIS A 540 -8.37 7.74 -2.10
N ASN A 541 -8.11 6.45 -1.85
CA ASN A 541 -9.16 5.52 -1.44
C ASN A 541 -9.54 5.72 0.03
N GLY A 542 -10.40 4.86 0.59
CA GLY A 542 -10.91 5.00 1.97
C GLY A 542 -9.90 4.80 3.10
N ALA A 543 -8.59 4.86 2.85
CA ALA A 543 -7.52 4.64 3.84
C ALA A 543 -7.54 5.63 5.01
N ASP A 544 -7.87 6.89 4.72
CA ASP A 544 -7.89 7.96 5.71
C ASP A 544 -9.24 7.94 6.45
N ASP A 545 -10.33 7.71 5.73
CA ASP A 545 -11.68 7.57 6.28
C ASP A 545 -11.78 6.41 7.28
N VAL A 546 -11.25 5.23 6.90
CA VAL A 546 -11.26 4.05 7.78
C VAL A 546 -10.39 4.23 9.02
N ALA A 547 -9.32 5.01 8.91
CA ALA A 547 -8.45 5.36 10.02
C ALA A 547 -9.16 6.27 11.02
N LEU A 548 -9.94 7.24 10.53
CA LEU A 548 -10.82 8.04 11.36
C LEU A 548 -11.90 7.19 12.02
N ASP A 549 -12.56 6.29 11.29
CA ASP A 549 -13.58 5.39 11.87
C ASP A 549 -12.98 4.54 13.00
N ALA A 550 -11.78 3.98 12.80
CA ALA A 550 -11.08 3.19 13.80
C ALA A 550 -10.75 4.03 15.04
N ALA A 551 -10.24 5.25 14.84
CA ALA A 551 -9.89 6.15 15.94
C ALA A 551 -11.11 6.55 16.78
N LEU A 552 -12.26 6.84 16.14
CA LEU A 552 -13.51 7.15 16.83
C LEU A 552 -14.02 5.96 17.66
N LEU A 553 -13.91 4.73 17.15
CA LEU A 553 -14.25 3.55 17.95
C LEU A 553 -13.25 3.32 19.09
N ALA A 554 -11.95 3.53 18.86
CA ALA A 554 -10.92 3.36 19.87
C ALA A 554 -11.08 4.34 21.05
N GLN A 555 -11.52 5.58 20.81
CA GLN A 555 -11.85 6.53 21.88
C GLN A 555 -12.97 6.02 22.80
N ALA A 556 -13.89 5.22 22.27
CA ALA A 556 -14.98 4.62 23.05
C ALA A 556 -14.56 3.36 23.83
N LEU A 557 -13.33 2.87 23.64
CA LEU A 557 -12.78 1.73 24.37
C LEU A 557 -11.30 1.96 24.77
N PRO A 558 -11.02 2.92 25.68
CA PRO A 558 -9.65 3.27 26.05
C PRO A 558 -8.84 2.07 26.57
N GLY A 559 -7.55 2.03 26.23
CA GLY A 559 -6.59 1.00 26.61
C GLY A 559 -6.62 -0.26 25.74
N ARG A 560 -7.60 -0.40 24.83
CA ARG A 560 -7.74 -1.59 23.98
C ARG A 560 -7.66 -1.22 22.49
N PRO A 561 -6.75 -1.84 21.69
CA PRO A 561 -6.71 -1.59 20.26
C PRO A 561 -8.00 -2.07 19.57
N VAL A 562 -8.51 -1.29 18.62
CA VAL A 562 -9.69 -1.62 17.82
C VAL A 562 -9.28 -1.76 16.36
N SER A 563 -9.41 -2.97 15.80
CA SER A 563 -9.25 -3.24 14.37
C SER A 563 -10.56 -3.00 13.64
N LEU A 564 -10.57 -2.08 12.69
CA LEU A 564 -11.72 -1.80 11.85
C LEU A 564 -11.38 -2.08 10.39
N LYS A 565 -12.27 -2.83 9.74
CA LYS A 565 -12.20 -3.13 8.31
C LYS A 565 -13.57 -2.84 7.73
N TRP A 566 -13.62 -2.10 6.63
CA TRP A 566 -14.87 -1.92 5.91
C TRP A 566 -15.35 -3.25 5.31
N MET A 567 -16.66 -3.38 5.14
CA MET A 567 -17.19 -4.42 4.26
C MET A 567 -17.05 -3.94 2.81
N ARG A 568 -17.00 -4.87 1.85
CA ARG A 568 -16.92 -4.53 0.42
C ARG A 568 -18.04 -3.58 -0.03
N ALA A 569 -19.24 -3.75 0.52
CA ALA A 569 -20.37 -2.86 0.25
C ALA A 569 -20.12 -1.43 0.74
N ASP A 570 -19.46 -1.24 1.88
CA ASP A 570 -19.12 0.09 2.39
C ASP A 570 -18.09 0.75 1.48
N GLU A 571 -17.06 -0.01 1.03
CA GLU A 571 -16.09 0.50 0.04
C GLU A 571 -16.81 0.99 -1.22
N HIS A 572 -17.68 0.16 -1.80
CA HIS A 572 -18.40 0.49 -3.03
C HIS A 572 -19.39 1.66 -2.92
N THR A 573 -19.67 2.15 -1.72
CA THR A 573 -20.67 3.20 -1.51
C THR A 573 -20.09 4.44 -0.86
N TRP A 574 -18.96 4.33 -0.16
CA TRP A 574 -18.40 5.39 0.67
C TRP A 574 -16.90 5.62 0.50
N GLU A 575 -16.17 4.84 -0.31
CA GLU A 575 -14.82 5.27 -0.68
C GLU A 575 -14.87 6.54 -1.54
N PRO A 576 -13.80 7.36 -1.59
CA PRO A 576 -13.71 8.41 -2.59
C PRO A 576 -13.62 7.81 -4.01
N TYR A 577 -14.19 8.49 -5.01
CA TYR A 577 -14.19 8.03 -6.41
C TYR A 577 -13.45 9.02 -7.30
N GLY A 578 -12.82 8.52 -8.36
CA GLY A 578 -12.44 9.37 -9.49
C GLY A 578 -13.71 10.02 -10.06
N PRO A 579 -13.76 11.35 -10.22
CA PRO A 579 -15.02 12.04 -10.49
C PRO A 579 -15.50 11.79 -11.92
N ALA A 580 -16.82 11.81 -12.12
CA ALA A 580 -17.39 11.82 -13.45
C ALA A 580 -16.97 13.10 -14.19
N MET A 581 -16.76 13.00 -15.51
CA MET A 581 -16.33 14.12 -16.35
C MET A 581 -17.09 14.16 -17.67
N ILE A 582 -17.29 15.38 -18.17
CA ILE A 582 -17.66 15.65 -19.56
C ILE A 582 -16.56 16.51 -20.14
N LEU A 583 -16.02 16.09 -21.28
CA LEU A 583 -15.01 16.85 -22.02
C LEU A 583 -15.63 17.23 -23.36
N LYS A 584 -15.75 18.53 -23.64
CA LYS A 584 -16.08 19.01 -24.98
C LYS A 584 -14.81 19.58 -25.60
N MET A 585 -14.41 19.01 -26.72
CA MET A 585 -13.17 19.37 -27.40
C MET A 585 -13.46 19.86 -28.82
N GLN A 586 -12.70 20.86 -29.24
CA GLN A 586 -12.67 21.31 -30.62
C GLN A 586 -11.22 21.47 -31.07
N ALA A 587 -10.92 21.12 -32.32
CA ALA A 587 -9.63 21.35 -32.95
C ALA A 587 -9.81 21.86 -34.39
N ASP A 588 -9.02 22.88 -34.74
CA ASP A 588 -8.92 23.42 -36.08
C ASP A 588 -7.69 22.84 -36.77
N LEU A 589 -7.87 22.39 -38.01
CA LEU A 589 -6.83 21.79 -38.83
C LEU A 589 -6.44 22.71 -39.99
N ASP A 590 -5.14 22.87 -40.20
CA ASP A 590 -4.61 23.58 -41.36
C ASP A 590 -4.79 22.78 -42.67
N ALA A 591 -4.37 23.37 -43.80
CA ALA A 591 -4.45 22.75 -45.12
C ALA A 591 -3.64 21.44 -45.25
N HIS A 592 -2.71 21.16 -44.32
CA HIS A 592 -1.92 19.93 -44.26
C HIS A 592 -2.48 18.90 -43.26
N GLY A 593 -3.60 19.21 -42.60
CA GLY A 593 -4.22 18.36 -41.58
C GLY A 593 -3.52 18.40 -40.23
N GLN A 594 -2.67 19.40 -39.97
CA GLN A 594 -2.02 19.61 -38.67
C GLN A 594 -2.93 20.43 -37.75
N ILE A 595 -2.85 20.19 -36.44
CA ILE A 595 -3.62 20.95 -35.45
C ILE A 595 -3.04 22.37 -35.37
N ALA A 596 -3.83 23.35 -35.80
CA ALA A 596 -3.48 24.77 -35.76
C ALA A 596 -3.94 25.43 -34.44
N ALA A 597 -5.09 25.00 -33.91
CA ALA A 597 -5.62 25.44 -32.64
C ALA A 597 -6.52 24.36 -32.03
N TRP A 598 -6.66 24.34 -30.71
CA TRP A 598 -7.63 23.49 -30.03
C TRP A 598 -8.12 24.15 -28.74
N ASN A 599 -9.33 23.78 -28.32
CA ASN A 599 -9.89 24.14 -27.02
C ASN A 599 -10.55 22.92 -26.37
N GLN A 600 -10.65 22.95 -25.05
CA GLN A 600 -11.27 21.90 -24.26
C GLN A 600 -11.98 22.51 -23.05
N ASP A 601 -13.27 22.26 -22.95
CA ASP A 601 -14.03 22.51 -21.73
C ASP A 601 -14.17 21.18 -20.97
N THR A 602 -13.89 21.20 -19.66
CA THR A 602 -14.03 20.03 -18.79
C THR A 602 -14.96 20.35 -17.63
N TRP A 603 -16.08 19.64 -17.55
CA TRP A 603 -16.97 19.68 -16.39
C TRP A 603 -16.68 18.47 -15.50
N SER A 604 -16.40 18.70 -14.23
CA SER A 604 -16.21 17.67 -13.22
C SER A 604 -16.54 18.19 -11.82
N TYR A 605 -16.80 17.30 -10.87
CA TYR A 605 -16.84 17.66 -9.46
C TYR A 605 -15.41 17.89 -8.95
N PRO A 606 -15.20 18.87 -8.04
CA PRO A 606 -13.88 19.21 -7.50
C PRO A 606 -13.22 18.06 -6.72
#